data_AF-A0A1S8WQK0-F1
#
_entry.id   AF-A0A1S8WQK0-F1
#
_cell.length_a   1.000
_cell.length_b   1.000
_cell.length_c   1.000
_cell.angle_alpha   90.00
_cell.angle_beta   90.00
_cell.angle_gamma   90.00
#
_symmetry.space_group_name_H-M   'P 1'
#
loop_
_entity.id
_entity.type
_entity.pdbx_description
1 polymer ?
#
loop_
_entity_poly.entity_id
_entity_poly.type
_entity_poly.pdbx_seq_one_letter_code
_entity_poly.pdbx_strand_id
1 'polypeptide(L)'
;MVQKSMIHKVDIDPNQWYVFNIKQAGFYRVNYPESNWRRLTQQLIENHTEIPISSRTQIIDDLFCLANRGNVSYEIFLNLTKYLEKEDAFVPWEAARRIFGYLLRMLSMDSAFGDLQAYIRTLVDRELRKVDWETMLEAENHMKQ
;
A
#
# COMPACT_ATOMS: atom_id res chain seq x y z
N MET A 1 -25.40 -17.84 -6.49
CA MET A 1 -24.09 -17.60 -7.14
C MET A 1 -23.34 -18.92 -7.16
N VAL A 2 -22.81 -19.34 -8.31
CA VAL A 2 -21.98 -20.57 -8.39
C VAL A 2 -20.56 -20.22 -7.95
N GLN A 3 -20.09 -20.84 -6.88
CA GLN A 3 -18.69 -20.74 -6.46
C GLN A 3 -17.86 -21.67 -7.36
N LYS A 4 -17.21 -21.10 -8.37
CA LYS A 4 -16.22 -21.82 -9.17
C LYS A 4 -14.88 -21.80 -8.42
N SER A 5 -14.33 -22.96 -8.11
CA SER A 5 -12.97 -23.11 -7.58
C SER A 5 -12.08 -23.74 -8.65
N MET A 6 -10.85 -23.24 -8.75
CA MET A 6 -9.78 -23.84 -9.52
C MET A 6 -8.57 -23.94 -8.60
N ILE A 7 -7.94 -25.11 -8.56
CA ILE A 7 -6.77 -25.37 -7.73
C ILE A 7 -5.60 -25.58 -8.67
N HIS A 8 -4.57 -24.74 -8.54
CA HIS A 8 -3.31 -24.89 -9.26
C HIS A 8 -2.19 -25.03 -8.25
N LYS A 9 -1.35 -26.07 -8.40
CA LYS A 9 -0.18 -26.27 -7.55
C LYS A 9 0.97 -25.44 -8.12
N VAL A 10 1.56 -24.61 -7.28
CA VAL A 10 2.76 -23.83 -7.60
C VAL A 10 3.83 -24.24 -6.61
N ASP A 11 5.02 -24.55 -7.11
CA ASP A 11 6.19 -24.79 -6.27
C ASP A 11 6.83 -23.44 -5.96
N ILE A 12 6.83 -23.06 -4.68
CA ILE A 12 7.33 -21.77 -4.21
C ILE A 12 8.25 -22.05 -3.04
N ASP A 13 9.46 -21.48 -3.08
CA ASP A 13 10.35 -21.50 -1.93
C ASP A 13 9.61 -20.96 -0.69
N PRO A 14 9.47 -21.77 0.38
CA PRO A 14 8.75 -21.35 1.58
C PRO A 14 9.30 -20.07 2.22
N ASN A 15 10.51 -19.61 1.88
CA ASN A 15 11.14 -18.41 2.41
C ASN A 15 11.04 -17.18 1.51
N GLN A 16 10.52 -17.32 0.29
CA GLN A 16 10.35 -16.21 -0.64
C GLN A 16 8.94 -15.61 -0.56
N TRP A 17 8.83 -14.35 -1.01
CA TRP A 17 7.55 -13.72 -1.27
C TRP A 17 7.10 -14.02 -2.70
N TYR A 18 5.79 -13.95 -2.93
CA TYR A 18 5.22 -14.06 -4.27
C TYR A 18 4.05 -13.10 -4.44
N VAL A 19 3.84 -12.66 -5.69
CA VAL A 19 2.76 -11.77 -6.09
C VAL A 19 2.00 -12.40 -7.25
N PHE A 20 0.68 -12.50 -7.14
CA PHE A 20 -0.20 -12.84 -8.25
C PHE A 20 -0.83 -11.58 -8.85
N ASN A 21 -1.35 -11.72 -10.07
CA ASN A 21 -1.94 -10.62 -10.83
C ASN A 21 -0.94 -9.48 -11.12
N ILE A 22 0.30 -9.82 -11.50
CA ILE A 22 1.35 -8.84 -11.77
C ILE A 22 0.84 -7.77 -12.76
N LYS A 23 1.09 -6.49 -12.44
CA LYS A 23 0.57 -5.32 -13.17
C LYS A 23 -0.95 -5.18 -13.17
N GLN A 24 -1.67 -5.88 -12.31
CA GLN A 24 -3.12 -5.82 -12.18
C GLN A 24 -3.84 -6.15 -13.51
N ALA A 25 -3.31 -7.10 -14.28
CA ALA A 25 -3.83 -7.46 -15.60
C ALA A 25 -5.23 -8.12 -15.56
N GLY A 26 -5.57 -8.75 -14.44
CA GLY A 26 -6.86 -9.38 -14.20
C GLY A 26 -7.76 -8.56 -13.28
N PHE A 27 -9.07 -8.65 -13.52
CA PHE A 27 -10.09 -7.99 -12.70
C PHE A 27 -10.46 -8.83 -11.46
N TYR A 28 -9.52 -8.99 -10.55
CA TYR A 28 -9.71 -9.69 -9.28
C TYR A 28 -8.73 -9.19 -8.22
N ARG A 29 -9.11 -9.38 -6.94
CA ARG A 29 -8.24 -9.12 -5.78
C ARG A 29 -7.49 -10.37 -5.39
N VAL A 30 -6.28 -10.22 -4.87
CA VAL A 30 -5.49 -11.34 -4.38
C VAL A 30 -5.43 -11.30 -2.86
N ASN A 31 -5.75 -12.43 -2.22
CA ASN A 31 -5.48 -12.65 -0.81
C ASN A 31 -4.38 -13.70 -0.66
N TYR A 32 -3.43 -13.46 0.23
CA TYR A 32 -2.34 -14.38 0.54
C TYR A 32 -2.44 -14.88 1.98
N PRO A 33 -1.79 -16.01 2.31
CA PRO A 33 -1.49 -16.34 3.69
C PRO A 33 -0.73 -15.21 4.38
N GLU A 34 -0.96 -15.04 5.68
CA GLU A 34 -0.32 -13.99 6.48
C GLU A 34 1.21 -13.99 6.37
N SER A 35 1.83 -15.18 6.26
CA SER A 35 3.27 -15.31 6.07
C SER A 35 3.76 -14.60 4.80
N ASN A 36 3.02 -14.68 3.70
CA ASN A 36 3.38 -13.98 2.46
C ASN A 36 3.15 -12.48 2.57
N TRP A 37 2.07 -12.04 3.25
CA TRP A 37 1.88 -10.61 3.53
C TRP A 37 3.03 -10.02 4.33
N ARG A 38 3.52 -10.72 5.37
CA ARG A 38 4.67 -10.28 6.17
C ARG A 38 5.96 -10.20 5.34
N ARG A 39 6.19 -11.15 4.43
CA ARG A 39 7.36 -11.13 3.53
C ARG A 39 7.26 -10.04 2.47
N LEU A 40 6.08 -9.80 1.90
CA LEU A 40 5.87 -8.67 0.99
C LEU A 40 6.13 -7.35 1.70
N THR A 41 5.65 -7.19 2.94
CA THR A 41 5.96 -6.01 3.77
C THR A 41 7.47 -5.86 3.97
N GLN A 42 8.18 -6.93 4.31
CA GLN A 42 9.63 -6.90 4.45
C GLN A 42 10.33 -6.48 3.15
N GLN A 43 9.97 -7.11 2.02
CA GLN A 43 10.53 -6.75 0.71
C GLN A 43 10.27 -5.29 0.35
N LEU A 44 9.06 -4.78 0.58
CA LEU A 44 8.71 -3.38 0.29
C LEU A 44 9.52 -2.40 1.15
N ILE A 45 9.75 -2.74 2.43
CA ILE A 45 10.57 -1.93 3.33
C ILE A 45 12.05 -1.98 2.94
N GLU A 46 12.57 -3.16 2.55
CA GLU A 46 13.97 -3.35 2.17
C GLU A 46 14.25 -2.71 0.80
N ASN A 47 13.52 -3.11 -0.23
CA ASN A 47 13.62 -2.62 -1.59
C ASN A 47 12.29 -2.77 -2.35
N HIS A 48 11.44 -1.74 -2.30
CA HIS A 48 10.17 -1.72 -3.03
C HIS A 48 10.33 -1.73 -4.56
N THR A 49 11.49 -1.34 -5.10
CA THR A 49 11.68 -1.19 -6.56
C THR A 49 11.74 -2.52 -7.32
N GLU A 50 12.02 -3.63 -6.62
CA GLU A 50 11.91 -5.01 -7.16
C GLU A 50 10.48 -5.38 -7.58
N ILE A 51 9.48 -4.73 -6.96
CA ILE A 51 8.07 -4.93 -7.27
C ILE A 51 7.61 -3.79 -8.18
N PRO A 52 7.07 -4.05 -9.38
CA PRO A 52 6.59 -3.00 -10.28
C PRO A 52 5.56 -2.06 -9.62
N ILE A 53 5.58 -0.78 -9.99
CA ILE A 53 4.70 0.27 -9.43
C ILE A 53 3.23 -0.20 -9.36
N SER A 54 2.69 -0.73 -10.46
CA SER A 54 1.31 -1.22 -10.53
C SER A 54 1.02 -2.37 -9.56
N SER A 55 1.96 -3.29 -9.38
CA SER A 55 1.84 -4.36 -8.39
C SER A 55 1.88 -3.81 -6.95
N ARG A 56 2.69 -2.78 -6.66
CA ARG A 56 2.70 -2.12 -5.34
C ARG A 56 1.38 -1.43 -5.03
N THR A 57 0.83 -0.71 -6.01
CA THR A 57 -0.51 -0.11 -5.92
C THR A 57 -1.57 -1.18 -5.63
N GLN A 58 -1.54 -2.30 -6.36
CA GLN A 58 -2.47 -3.40 -6.13
C GLN A 58 -2.31 -4.01 -4.73
N ILE A 59 -1.08 -4.24 -4.27
CA ILE A 59 -0.79 -4.80 -2.95
C ILE A 59 -1.41 -3.95 -1.83
N ILE A 60 -1.22 -2.63 -1.87
CA ILE A 60 -1.81 -1.71 -0.89
C ILE A 60 -3.34 -1.77 -0.94
N ASP A 61 -3.92 -1.68 -2.14
CA ASP A 61 -5.37 -1.63 -2.31
C ASP A 61 -6.07 -2.94 -1.90
N ASP A 62 -5.51 -4.08 -2.30
CA ASP A 62 -6.01 -5.41 -1.94
C ASP A 62 -5.92 -5.64 -0.45
N LEU A 63 -4.76 -5.37 0.17
CA LEU A 63 -4.58 -5.58 1.59
C LEU A 63 -5.49 -4.70 2.43
N PHE A 64 -5.67 -3.42 2.07
CA PHE A 64 -6.65 -2.56 2.74
C PHE A 64 -8.08 -3.11 2.59
N CYS A 65 -8.49 -3.48 1.39
CA CYS A 65 -9.85 -4.00 1.16
C CYS A 65 -10.11 -5.28 1.95
N LEU A 66 -9.11 -6.16 2.08
CA LEU A 66 -9.19 -7.37 2.87
C LEU A 66 -9.24 -7.06 4.37
N ALA A 67 -8.42 -6.13 4.85
CA ALA A 67 -8.44 -5.70 6.24
C ALA A 67 -9.76 -5.03 6.63
N ASN A 68 -10.29 -4.15 5.78
CA ASN A 68 -11.55 -3.46 6.01
C ASN A 68 -12.77 -4.40 5.98
N ARG A 69 -12.64 -5.59 5.37
CA ARG A 69 -13.65 -6.66 5.39
C ARG A 69 -13.44 -7.68 6.52
N GLY A 70 -12.41 -7.50 7.35
CA GLY A 70 -12.07 -8.43 8.44
C GLY A 70 -11.43 -9.74 7.96
N ASN A 71 -11.00 -9.85 6.69
CA ASN A 71 -10.33 -11.04 6.18
C ASN A 71 -8.85 -11.11 6.55
N VAL A 72 -8.24 -9.96 6.87
CA VAL A 72 -6.86 -9.80 7.32
C VAL A 72 -6.84 -8.82 8.49
N SER A 73 -5.91 -8.95 9.43
CA SER A 73 -5.80 -7.99 10.54
C SER A 73 -5.34 -6.60 10.05
N TYR A 74 -5.91 -5.54 10.63
CA TYR A 74 -5.44 -4.17 10.42
C TYR A 74 -3.97 -3.99 10.82
N GLU A 75 -3.45 -4.80 11.75
CA GLU A 75 -2.01 -4.80 12.10
C GLU A 75 -1.13 -5.11 10.89
N ILE A 76 -1.52 -6.10 10.07
CA ILE A 76 -0.76 -6.50 8.87
C ILE A 76 -0.81 -5.37 7.83
N PHE A 77 -1.98 -4.77 7.64
CA PHE A 77 -2.15 -3.63 6.75
C PHE A 77 -1.31 -2.42 7.19
N LEU A 78 -1.42 -2.00 8.46
CA LEU A 78 -0.68 -0.85 8.99
C LEU A 78 0.82 -1.10 8.95
N ASN A 79 1.28 -2.32 9.25
CA ASN A 79 2.69 -2.69 9.09
C ASN A 79 3.16 -2.58 7.64
N LEU A 80 2.34 -2.97 6.66
CA LEU A 80 2.68 -2.77 5.24
C LEU A 80 2.86 -1.29 4.94
N THR A 81 1.94 -0.42 5.36
CA THR A 81 2.01 1.03 5.03
C THR A 81 3.28 1.74 5.48
N LYS A 82 4.05 1.17 6.41
CA LYS A 82 5.36 1.71 6.83
C LYS A 82 6.33 1.85 5.67
N TYR A 83 6.22 1.00 4.64
CA TYR A 83 7.10 1.08 3.47
C TYR A 83 6.93 2.40 2.70
N LEU A 84 5.77 3.07 2.83
CA LEU A 84 5.48 4.31 2.11
C LEU A 84 6.48 5.42 2.41
N GLU A 85 7.16 5.39 3.56
CA GLU A 85 8.28 6.29 3.87
C GLU A 85 9.37 6.27 2.78
N LYS A 86 9.51 5.14 2.07
CA LYS A 86 10.46 4.99 0.96
C LYS A 86 9.88 5.21 -0.43
N GLU A 87 8.57 5.09 -0.59
CA GLU A 87 7.89 5.18 -1.89
C GLU A 87 7.99 6.59 -2.50
N ASP A 88 8.32 6.64 -3.78
CA ASP A 88 8.49 7.84 -4.58
C ASP A 88 7.52 7.92 -5.76
N ALA A 89 6.88 6.80 -6.13
CA ALA A 89 5.93 6.78 -7.22
C ALA A 89 4.57 7.39 -6.80
N PHE A 90 4.02 8.22 -7.68
CA PHE A 90 2.73 8.88 -7.46
C PHE A 90 1.56 7.89 -7.26
N VAL A 91 1.49 6.83 -8.07
CA VAL A 91 0.29 5.96 -8.12
C VAL A 91 0.08 5.15 -6.83
N PRO A 92 1.09 4.51 -6.21
CA PRO A 92 0.95 3.90 -4.88
C PRO A 92 0.58 4.91 -3.80
N TRP A 93 1.16 6.12 -3.83
CA TRP A 93 0.83 7.19 -2.89
C TRP A 93 -0.61 7.68 -3.03
N GLU A 94 -1.13 7.80 -4.25
CA GLU A 94 -2.52 8.17 -4.48
C GLU A 94 -3.49 7.12 -3.92
N ALA A 95 -3.17 5.83 -4.07
CA ALA A 95 -3.93 4.76 -3.43
C ALA A 95 -3.89 4.86 -1.90
N ALA A 96 -2.71 5.06 -1.32
CA ALA A 96 -2.53 5.24 0.12
C ALA A 96 -3.29 6.46 0.65
N ARG A 97 -3.23 7.60 -0.05
CA ARG A 97 -3.94 8.83 0.29
C ARG A 97 -5.45 8.61 0.38
N ARG A 98 -6.04 7.90 -0.59
CA ARG A 98 -7.47 7.53 -0.58
C ARG A 98 -7.81 6.70 0.65
N ILE A 99 -6.97 5.72 0.98
CA ILE A 99 -7.17 4.81 2.11
C ILE A 99 -7.06 5.56 3.44
N PHE A 100 -6.02 6.37 3.62
CA PHE A 100 -5.87 7.21 4.81
C PHE A 100 -7.00 8.22 4.95
N GLY A 101 -7.49 8.80 3.85
CA GLY A 101 -8.67 9.67 3.87
C GLY A 101 -9.97 8.95 4.28
N TYR A 102 -10.10 7.64 4.00
CA TYR A 102 -11.17 6.83 4.56
C TYR A 102 -10.98 6.63 6.06
N LEU A 103 -9.78 6.22 6.50
CA LEU A 103 -9.50 5.94 7.91
C LEU A 103 -9.63 7.17 8.80
N LEU A 104 -9.14 8.33 8.35
CA LEU A 104 -9.29 9.61 9.05
C LEU A 104 -10.77 10.00 9.22
N ARG A 105 -11.60 9.79 8.18
CA ARG A 105 -13.05 10.05 8.30
C ARG A 105 -13.73 9.08 9.25
N MET A 106 -13.32 7.81 9.22
CA MET A 106 -13.89 6.79 10.10
C MET A 106 -13.53 7.02 11.57
N LEU A 107 -12.31 7.49 11.84
CA LEU A 107 -11.79 7.71 13.18
C LEU A 107 -12.01 9.15 13.68
N SER A 108 -12.74 10.02 12.98
CA SER A 108 -12.77 11.46 13.28
C SER A 108 -13.24 11.82 14.70
N MET A 109 -13.97 10.92 15.37
CA MET A 109 -14.45 11.07 16.75
C MET A 109 -13.83 10.04 17.72
N ASP A 110 -12.89 9.23 17.24
CA ASP A 110 -12.21 8.21 18.04
C ASP A 110 -10.94 8.79 18.67
N SER A 111 -10.55 8.30 19.86
CA SER A 111 -9.32 8.72 20.52
C SER A 111 -8.06 8.45 19.69
N ALA A 112 -8.09 7.43 18.82
CA ALA A 112 -6.99 7.07 17.93
C ALA A 112 -6.83 8.02 16.72
N PHE A 113 -7.72 9.00 16.53
CA PHE A 113 -7.61 9.96 15.42
C PHE A 113 -6.27 10.70 15.41
N GLY A 114 -5.86 11.20 16.58
CA GLY A 114 -4.61 11.92 16.75
C GLY A 114 -3.39 11.04 16.45
N ASP A 115 -3.44 9.78 16.87
CA ASP A 115 -2.38 8.80 16.63
C ASP A 115 -2.24 8.48 15.13
N LEU A 116 -3.36 8.30 14.42
CA LEU A 116 -3.34 8.10 12.97
C LEU A 116 -2.79 9.32 12.24
N GLN A 117 -3.16 10.55 12.65
CA GLN A 117 -2.61 11.76 12.06
C GLN A 117 -1.10 11.89 12.29
N ALA A 118 -0.64 11.60 13.51
CA ALA A 118 0.78 11.61 13.84
C ALA A 118 1.55 10.58 13.00
N TYR A 119 1.01 9.36 12.86
CA TYR A 119 1.59 8.32 12.02
C TYR A 119 1.65 8.72 10.53
N ILE A 120 0.57 9.25 9.96
CA ILE A 120 0.59 9.66 8.54
C ILE A 120 1.65 10.73 8.30
N ARG A 121 1.85 11.66 9.25
CA ARG A 121 2.91 12.69 9.14
C ARG A 121 4.30 12.05 9.05
N THR A 122 4.58 10.98 9.78
CA THR A 122 5.90 10.31 9.68
C THR A 122 6.15 9.72 8.30
N LEU A 123 5.10 9.27 7.60
CA LEU A 123 5.24 8.69 6.26
C LEU A 123 5.57 9.73 5.18
N VAL A 124 5.10 10.98 5.33
CA VAL A 124 5.29 12.06 4.34
C VAL A 124 6.43 13.01 4.68
N ASP A 125 6.97 12.95 5.91
CA ASP A 125 7.98 13.89 6.42
C ASP A 125 9.20 13.99 5.49
N ARG A 126 9.69 12.87 4.97
CA ARG A 126 10.83 12.83 4.06
C ARG A 126 10.61 13.64 2.79
N GLU A 127 9.45 13.48 2.14
CA GLU A 127 9.13 14.19 0.89
C GLU A 127 8.82 15.66 1.16
N LEU A 128 8.12 15.96 2.25
CA LEU A 128 7.82 17.35 2.64
C LEU A 128 9.08 18.17 2.88
N ARG A 129 10.13 17.57 3.45
CA ARG A 129 11.43 18.26 3.66
C ARG A 129 12.16 18.62 2.37
N LYS A 130 11.83 17.98 1.23
CA LYS A 130 12.41 18.31 -0.07
C LYS A 130 11.72 19.50 -0.74
N VAL A 131 10.53 19.88 -0.27
CA VAL A 131 9.75 20.97 -0.84
C VAL A 131 10.04 22.24 -0.03
N ASP A 132 10.60 23.24 -0.70
CA ASP A 132 10.76 24.58 -0.17
C ASP A 132 9.99 25.61 -1.02
N TRP A 133 10.00 26.86 -0.58
CA TRP A 133 9.27 27.93 -1.25
C TRP A 133 9.78 28.23 -2.66
N GLU A 134 11.02 27.88 -2.97
CA GLU A 134 11.64 28.11 -4.28
C GLU A 134 11.19 27.03 -5.27
N THR A 135 11.25 25.76 -4.85
CA THR A 135 10.74 24.63 -5.63
C THR A 135 9.26 24.78 -5.95
N MET A 136 8.46 25.36 -5.04
CA MET A 136 7.03 25.60 -5.26
C MET A 136 6.74 26.67 -6.33
N LEU A 137 7.63 27.64 -6.52
CA LEU A 137 7.49 28.68 -7.53
C LEU A 137 7.91 28.19 -8.93
N GLU A 138 8.86 27.25 -9.00
CA GLU A 138 9.29 26.61 -10.24
C GLU A 138 8.30 25.54 -10.75
N ALA A 139 7.52 24.95 -9.85
CA ALA A 139 6.68 23.78 -10.12
C ALA A 139 5.37 24.04 -10.90
N GLU A 140 5.05 25.29 -11.28
CA GLU A 140 3.85 25.60 -12.09
C GLU A 140 3.84 24.91 -13.48
N ASN A 141 4.94 24.26 -13.91
CA ASN A 141 5.07 23.66 -15.25
C ASN A 141 5.12 22.12 -15.32
N HIS A 142 5.00 21.36 -14.21
CA HIS A 142 5.22 19.90 -14.25
C HIS A 142 3.98 19.03 -14.54
N MET A 143 2.77 19.61 -14.64
CA MET A 143 1.59 18.91 -15.18
C MET A 143 1.39 19.19 -16.68
N LYS A 144 2.43 18.94 -17.48
CA LYS A 144 2.23 18.75 -18.93
C LYS A 144 2.22 17.25 -19.20
N GLN A 145 1.04 16.79 -19.62
CA GLN A 145 0.74 15.43 -20.09
C GLN A 145 1.66 15.00 -21.23
#